data_AF-U3ASP9-F1
#
_entry.id   AF-U3ASP9-F1
#
_cell.length_a   1.000
_cell.length_b   1.000
_cell.length_c   1.000
_cell.angle_alpha   90.00
_cell.angle_beta   90.00
_cell.angle_gamma   90.00
#
_symmetry.space_group_name_H-M   'P 1'
#
loop_
_entity.id
_entity.type
_entity.pdbx_description
1 polymer ?
#
loop_
_entity_poly.entity_id
_entity_poly.type
_entity_poly.pdbx_seq_one_letter_code
_entity_poly.pdbx_strand_id
1 'polypeptide(L)'
;MINLDNNTYLSIDKQNVEGYPYALKIKTGDKTIKIDQYAVEGGKPICNGMSITKAGNESIILVQFYWRMRNADYYGSFYETYYYRHNGSSVLENTVLNKDQNFSGFHGYYYNTDGLCEQNIYSYDTIDKITKYFKETYP
;
A
#
# COMPACT_ATOMS: atom_id res chain seq x y z
N MET A 1 7.67 6.02 -11.56
CA MET A 1 6.46 6.06 -12.40
C MET A 1 6.34 4.71 -13.08
N ILE A 2 5.17 4.08 -13.10
CA ILE A 2 4.94 2.74 -13.64
C ILE A 2 3.90 2.85 -14.77
N ASN A 3 4.12 2.15 -15.88
CA ASN A 3 3.18 2.11 -17.00
C ASN A 3 1.99 1.20 -16.65
N LEU A 4 0.76 1.72 -16.77
CA LEU A 4 -0.48 1.00 -16.50
C LEU A 4 -1.04 0.35 -17.78
N ASP A 5 -1.24 1.15 -18.81
CA ASP A 5 -1.64 0.79 -20.17
C ASP A 5 -1.54 2.01 -21.10
N ASN A 6 -1.53 1.84 -22.43
CA ASN A 6 -1.79 2.88 -23.44
C ASN A 6 -1.44 4.35 -23.08
N ASN A 7 -0.15 4.65 -22.81
CA ASN A 7 0.34 5.99 -22.46
C ASN A 7 -0.26 6.60 -21.16
N THR A 8 -0.73 5.71 -20.28
CA THR A 8 -1.21 5.96 -18.93
C THR A 8 -0.18 5.47 -17.93
N TYR A 9 0.17 6.34 -17.00
CA TYR A 9 1.22 6.09 -16.02
C TYR A 9 0.73 6.39 -14.61
N LEU A 10 1.23 5.62 -13.64
CA LEU A 10 0.99 5.84 -12.22
C LEU A 10 2.25 6.30 -11.52
N SER A 11 2.10 7.18 -10.54
CA SER A 11 3.19 7.58 -9.66
C SER A 11 2.73 7.80 -8.22
N ILE A 12 3.64 7.54 -7.29
CA ILE A 12 3.54 7.96 -5.90
C ILE A 12 4.43 9.18 -5.75
N ASP A 13 3.81 10.33 -5.57
CA ASP A 13 4.50 11.61 -5.48
C ASP A 13 4.49 12.10 -4.03
N LYS A 14 5.60 12.69 -3.60
CA LYS A 14 5.59 13.50 -2.37
C LYS A 14 4.77 14.77 -2.61
N GLN A 15 4.06 15.22 -1.59
CA GLN A 15 3.30 16.46 -1.62
C GLN A 15 3.43 17.23 -0.30
N ASN A 16 3.14 18.53 -0.34
CA ASN A 16 3.17 19.41 0.82
C ASN A 16 1.74 19.68 1.32
N VAL A 17 1.03 18.62 1.69
CA VAL A 17 -0.31 18.68 2.29
C VAL A 17 -0.18 18.22 3.73
N GLU A 18 -0.71 19.02 4.67
CA GLU A 18 -0.66 18.69 6.09
C GLU A 18 -1.32 17.34 6.36
N GLY A 19 -0.62 16.46 7.08
CA GLY A 19 -1.10 15.11 7.38
C GLY A 19 -1.05 14.11 6.22
N TYR A 20 -0.75 14.53 4.99
CA TYR A 20 -0.77 13.66 3.80
C TYR A 20 0.49 13.81 2.93
N PRO A 21 1.64 13.22 3.30
CA PRO A 21 2.91 13.45 2.62
C PRO A 21 3.01 12.82 1.22
N TYR A 22 2.14 11.87 0.86
CA TYR A 22 2.15 11.20 -0.43
C TYR A 22 0.79 11.23 -1.12
N ALA A 23 0.82 11.23 -2.46
CA ALA A 23 -0.36 11.06 -3.30
C ALA A 23 -0.12 10.04 -4.42
N LEU A 24 -1.14 9.23 -4.70
CA LEU A 24 -1.22 8.45 -5.92
C LEU A 24 -1.75 9.34 -7.03
N LYS A 25 -1.03 9.38 -8.15
CA LYS A 25 -1.44 10.14 -9.33
C LYS A 25 -1.45 9.25 -10.57
N ILE A 26 -2.36 9.57 -11.48
CA ILE A 26 -2.42 9.04 -12.82
C ILE A 26 -2.07 10.14 -13.83
N LYS A 27 -1.26 9.80 -14.82
CA LYS A 27 -0.91 10.67 -15.94
C LYS A 27 -1.34 10.01 -17.25
N THR A 28 -2.15 10.70 -18.05
CA THR A 28 -2.59 10.28 -19.38
C THR A 28 -2.32 11.42 -20.35
N GLY A 29 -1.37 11.22 -21.27
CA GLY A 29 -0.83 12.32 -22.07
C GLY A 29 -0.26 13.43 -21.18
N ASP A 30 -0.74 14.66 -21.34
CA ASP A 30 -0.31 15.81 -20.54
C ASP A 30 -1.13 16.04 -19.27
N LYS A 31 -2.24 15.31 -19.10
CA LYS A 31 -3.13 15.46 -17.95
C LYS A 31 -2.62 14.61 -16.79
N THR A 32 -2.48 15.21 -15.62
CA THR A 32 -2.19 14.50 -14.36
C THR A 32 -3.33 14.72 -13.37
N ILE A 33 -3.83 13.64 -12.77
CA ILE A 33 -4.94 13.66 -11.81
C ILE A 33 -4.48 12.97 -10.53
N LYS A 34 -4.83 13.55 -9.37
CA LYS A 34 -4.66 12.90 -8.07
C LYS A 34 -5.79 11.89 -7.87
N ILE A 35 -5.44 10.63 -7.63
CA ILE A 35 -6.36 9.53 -7.35
C ILE A 35 -6.60 9.44 -5.84
N ASP A 36 -5.52 9.42 -5.06
CA ASP A 36 -5.59 9.23 -3.61
C ASP A 36 -4.42 9.91 -2.88
N GLN A 37 -4.46 9.91 -1.56
CA GLN A 37 -3.45 10.46 -0.67
C GLN A 37 -3.31 9.64 0.62
N TYR A 38 -2.09 9.53 1.11
CA TYR A 38 -1.75 8.62 2.20
C TYR A 38 -1.39 9.39 3.46
N ALA A 39 -2.08 9.05 4.55
CA ALA A 39 -2.07 9.80 5.79
C ALA A 39 -0.85 9.50 6.69
N VAL A 40 -0.57 10.44 7.58
CA VAL A 40 0.26 10.23 8.77
C VAL A 40 -0.60 9.53 9.82
N GLU A 41 -0.20 8.32 10.23
CA GLU A 41 -0.90 7.52 11.23
C GLU A 41 0.07 7.13 12.33
N GLY A 42 0.12 7.90 13.41
CA GLY A 42 1.12 7.77 14.48
C GLY A 42 2.57 8.12 14.06
N GLY A 43 2.87 8.10 12.76
CA GLY A 43 4.17 8.43 12.17
C GLY A 43 4.05 8.75 10.68
N LYS A 44 5.16 9.19 10.07
CA LYS A 44 5.19 9.44 8.62
C LYS A 44 5.24 8.10 7.88
N PRO A 45 4.34 7.87 6.91
CA PRO A 45 4.38 6.68 6.07
C PRO A 45 5.65 6.67 5.22
N ILE A 46 6.12 5.48 4.84
CA ILE A 46 7.20 5.27 3.88
C ILE A 46 6.64 4.40 2.75
N CYS A 47 6.72 4.88 1.51
CA CYS A 47 6.31 4.11 0.34
C CYS A 47 7.21 2.88 0.19
N ASN A 48 6.61 1.69 0.26
CA ASN A 48 7.29 0.39 0.14
C ASN A 48 7.21 -0.21 -1.27
N GLY A 49 6.56 0.48 -2.21
CA GLY A 49 6.47 0.08 -3.60
C GLY A 49 5.06 0.12 -4.15
N MET A 50 4.98 -0.05 -5.46
CA MET A 50 3.73 -0.14 -6.20
C MET A 50 3.89 -1.21 -7.27
N SER A 51 2.84 -1.99 -7.49
CA SER A 51 2.82 -3.10 -8.45
C SER A 51 1.52 -3.07 -9.24
N ILE A 52 1.59 -3.52 -10.48
CA ILE A 52 0.44 -3.66 -11.38
C ILE A 52 0.34 -5.12 -11.79
N THR A 53 -0.84 -5.71 -11.58
CA THR A 53 -1.17 -7.06 -12.02
C THR A 53 -2.49 -7.07 -12.76
N LYS A 54 -2.85 -8.21 -13.35
CA LYS A 54 -4.15 -8.42 -14.00
C LYS A 54 -4.97 -9.39 -13.15
N ALA A 55 -6.27 -9.14 -13.09
CA ALA A 55 -7.29 -10.09 -12.63
C ALA A 55 -8.42 -10.04 -13.67
N GLY A 56 -8.55 -11.09 -14.47
CA GLY A 56 -9.33 -11.06 -15.71
C GLY A 56 -8.90 -9.90 -16.64
N ASN A 57 -9.85 -9.04 -17.03
CA ASN A 57 -9.61 -7.89 -17.91
C ASN A 57 -9.23 -6.60 -17.17
N GLU A 58 -9.30 -6.59 -15.84
CA GLU A 58 -9.03 -5.40 -15.02
C GLU A 58 -7.53 -5.30 -14.70
N SER A 59 -6.99 -4.09 -14.76
CA SER A 59 -5.68 -3.79 -14.18
C SER A 59 -5.84 -3.56 -12.69
N ILE A 60 -5.09 -4.31 -11.90
CA ILE A 60 -5.03 -4.21 -10.46
C ILE A 60 -3.78 -3.45 -10.07
N ILE A 61 -3.92 -2.48 -9.18
CA ILE A 61 -2.82 -1.68 -8.68
C ILE A 61 -2.73 -1.93 -7.18
N LEU A 62 -1.55 -2.34 -6.73
CA LEU A 62 -1.21 -2.48 -5.32
C LEU A 62 -0.23 -1.39 -4.96
N VAL A 63 -0.49 -0.65 -3.89
CA VAL A 63 0.44 0.35 -3.34
C VAL A 63 0.67 0.00 -1.89
N GLN A 64 1.92 -0.22 -1.50
CA GLN A 64 2.24 -0.57 -0.12
C GLN A 64 2.96 0.58 0.56
N PHE A 65 2.55 0.87 1.79
CA PHE A 65 3.23 1.76 2.72
C PHE A 65 3.59 1.01 3.99
N TYR A 66 4.56 1.55 4.72
CA TYR A 66 4.78 1.14 6.11
C TYR A 66 5.09 2.33 7.01
N TRP A 67 4.79 2.15 8.30
CA TRP A 67 5.08 3.10 9.36
C TRP A 67 6.05 2.44 10.33
N ARG A 68 7.16 3.13 10.60
CA ARG A 68 8.06 2.70 11.67
C ARG A 68 7.42 3.05 13.01
N MET A 69 7.13 2.02 13.79
CA MET A 69 6.49 2.13 15.08
C MET A 69 7.50 1.87 16.17
N ARG A 70 7.59 2.79 17.13
CA ARG A 70 8.45 2.66 18.30
C ARG A 70 7.79 3.33 19.50
N ASN A 71 7.47 2.55 20.51
CA ASN A 71 7.16 3.05 21.84
C ASN A 71 7.76 2.10 22.90
N ALA A 72 7.30 2.18 24.15
CA ALA A 72 7.76 1.30 25.23
C ALA A 72 7.37 -0.18 25.00
N ASP A 73 6.24 -0.42 24.34
CA ASP A 73 5.58 -1.72 24.26
C ASP A 73 5.78 -2.41 22.91
N TYR A 74 6.15 -1.70 21.84
CA TYR A 74 6.37 -2.25 20.51
C TYR A 74 7.50 -1.55 19.74
N TYR A 75 8.21 -2.34 18.93
CA TYR A 75 9.25 -1.89 18.02
C TYR A 75 9.17 -2.67 16.71
N GLY A 76 8.92 -1.97 15.60
CA GLY A 76 8.82 -2.61 14.30
C GLY A 76 8.25 -1.71 13.20
N SER A 77 7.68 -2.36 12.19
CA SER A 77 7.00 -1.69 11.08
C SER A 77 5.60 -2.25 10.95
N PHE A 78 4.61 -1.37 10.88
CA PHE A 78 3.27 -1.71 10.42
C PHE A 78 3.19 -1.48 8.92
N TYR A 79 2.74 -2.47 8.17
CA TYR A 79 2.58 -2.43 6.73
C TYR A 79 1.09 -2.35 6.39
N GLU A 80 0.77 -1.59 5.36
CA GLU A 80 -0.57 -1.53 4.78
C GLU A 80 -0.47 -1.46 3.26
N THR A 81 -1.34 -2.22 2.60
CA THR A 81 -1.41 -2.29 1.14
C THR A 81 -2.78 -1.79 0.70
N TYR A 82 -2.78 -0.77 -0.14
CA TYR A 82 -3.97 -0.22 -0.76
C TYR A 82 -4.17 -0.83 -2.13
N TYR A 83 -5.39 -1.27 -2.38
CA TYR A 83 -5.80 -1.92 -3.61
C TYR A 83 -6.70 -1.00 -4.44
N TYR A 84 -6.35 -0.87 -5.72
CA TYR A 84 -7.13 -0.13 -6.70
C TYR A 84 -7.38 -0.96 -7.96
N ARG A 85 -8.50 -0.68 -8.61
CA ARG A 85 -8.86 -1.22 -9.92
C ARG A 85 -8.81 -0.14 -10.97
N HIS A 86 -8.30 -0.50 -12.14
CA HIS A 86 -8.40 0.31 -13.35
C HIS A 86 -9.21 -0.44 -14.40
N ASN A 87 -10.31 0.19 -14.82
CA ASN A 87 -11.26 -0.32 -15.81
C ASN A 87 -11.12 0.38 -17.19
N GLY A 88 -10.01 1.07 -17.44
CA GLY A 88 -9.72 1.78 -18.69
C GLY A 88 -10.12 3.25 -18.70
N SER A 89 -10.98 3.70 -17.78
CA SER A 89 -11.42 5.10 -17.70
C SER A 89 -11.16 5.76 -16.34
N SER A 90 -11.06 4.95 -15.28
CA SER A 90 -10.91 5.44 -13.91
C SER A 90 -10.07 4.47 -13.07
N VAL A 91 -9.36 5.03 -12.08
CA VAL A 91 -8.77 4.25 -11.00
C VAL A 91 -9.67 4.41 -9.78
N LEU A 92 -10.21 3.29 -9.31
CA LEU A 92 -11.13 3.24 -8.17
C LEU A 92 -10.48 2.44 -7.05
N GLU A 93 -10.46 3.03 -5.84
CA GLU A 93 -10.16 2.28 -4.63
C GLU A 93 -11.22 1.20 -4.44
N ASN A 94 -10.81 -0.01 -4.07
CA ASN A 94 -11.76 -1.05 -3.67
C ASN A 94 -11.62 -1.33 -2.18
N THR A 95 -12.56 -0.73 -1.46
CA THR A 95 -12.69 -0.71 -0.01
C THR A 95 -13.08 -2.07 0.59
N VAL A 96 -13.48 -3.05 -0.22
CA VAL A 96 -13.81 -4.41 0.26
C VAL A 96 -12.54 -5.22 0.43
N LEU A 97 -11.64 -5.22 -0.55
CA LEU A 97 -10.37 -5.95 -0.47
C LEU A 97 -9.35 -5.27 0.46
N ASN A 98 -9.44 -3.96 0.64
CA ASN A 98 -8.66 -3.25 1.66
C ASN A 98 -8.96 -3.71 3.10
N LYS A 99 -10.04 -4.49 3.31
CA LYS A 99 -10.35 -5.12 4.62
C LYS A 99 -9.79 -6.53 4.78
N ASP A 100 -9.12 -7.09 3.77
CA ASP A 100 -8.47 -8.38 3.93
C ASP A 100 -7.33 -8.26 4.95
N GLN A 101 -7.35 -9.11 5.97
CA GLN A 101 -6.36 -9.10 7.05
C GLN A 101 -4.93 -9.34 6.57
N ASN A 102 -4.73 -9.90 5.37
CA ASN A 102 -3.40 -10.11 4.80
C ASN A 102 -2.85 -8.86 4.11
N PHE A 103 -3.64 -7.81 3.90
CA PHE A 103 -3.18 -6.55 3.29
C PHE A 103 -2.56 -5.58 4.29
N SER A 104 -2.68 -5.87 5.58
CA SER A 104 -1.99 -5.13 6.63
C SER A 104 -1.38 -6.06 7.67
N GLY A 105 -0.37 -5.60 8.38
CA GLY A 105 0.22 -6.38 9.45
C GLY A 105 1.49 -5.79 10.03
N PHE A 106 1.86 -6.27 11.21
CA PHE A 106 3.02 -5.80 11.94
C PHE A 106 4.20 -6.77 11.81
N HIS A 107 5.38 -6.24 11.48
CA HIS A 107 6.63 -6.99 11.56
C HIS A 107 7.50 -6.32 12.63
N GLY A 108 7.76 -7.03 13.73
CA GLY A 108 8.61 -6.55 14.79
C GLY A 108 8.40 -7.30 16.09
N TYR A 109 8.56 -6.58 17.19
CA TYR A 109 8.45 -7.10 18.54
C TYR A 109 7.40 -6.31 19.31
N TYR A 110 6.66 -6.97 20.18
CA TYR A 110 5.84 -6.34 21.21
C TYR A 110 6.04 -7.03 22.56
N TYR A 111 5.91 -6.27 23.64
CA TYR A 111 5.92 -6.79 24.99
C TYR A 111 4.47 -7.02 25.44
N ASN A 112 4.16 -8.25 25.85
CA ASN A 112 2.83 -8.57 26.36
C ASN A 112 2.65 -8.04 27.80
N THR A 113 1.46 -8.21 28.39
CA THR A 113 1.14 -7.72 29.74
C THR A 113 2.00 -8.33 30.85
N ASP A 114 2.64 -9.48 30.58
CA ASP A 114 3.54 -10.16 31.51
C ASP A 114 5.01 -9.72 31.31
N GLY A 115 5.26 -8.75 30.41
CA GLY A 115 6.58 -8.23 30.09
C GLY A 115 7.41 -9.14 29.17
N LEU A 116 6.82 -10.19 28.60
CA LEU A 116 7.50 -11.08 27.66
C LEU A 116 7.50 -10.47 26.26
N CYS A 117 8.68 -10.47 25.63
CA CYS A 117 8.85 -10.03 24.26
C CYS A 117 8.38 -11.12 23.29
N GLU A 118 7.38 -10.80 22.48
CA GLU A 118 6.85 -11.63 21.40
C GLU A 118 7.25 -11.02 20.06
N GLN A 119 7.64 -11.88 19.11
CA GLN A 119 7.96 -11.47 17.75
C GLN A 119 6.74 -11.70 16.85
N ASN A 120 6.33 -10.69 16.10
CA ASN A 120 5.38 -10.82 15.00
C ASN A 120 6.14 -10.72 13.67
N ILE A 121 5.86 -11.64 12.76
CA ILE A 121 6.43 -11.65 11.41
C ILE A 121 5.28 -11.53 10.44
N TYR A 122 5.08 -10.33 9.89
CA TYR A 122 4.17 -10.14 8.78
C TYR A 122 4.78 -10.67 7.48
N SER A 123 4.14 -11.68 6.90
CA SER A 123 4.65 -12.43 5.75
C SER A 123 4.68 -11.65 4.44
N TYR A 124 3.98 -10.50 4.34
CA TYR A 124 3.82 -9.74 3.09
C TYR A 124 4.44 -8.35 3.16
N ASP A 125 5.56 -8.22 3.87
CA ASP A 125 6.31 -6.98 4.13
C ASP A 125 7.05 -6.35 2.93
N THR A 126 6.81 -6.86 1.71
CA THR A 126 7.30 -6.25 0.48
C THR A 126 6.23 -6.25 -0.60
N ILE A 127 6.34 -5.30 -1.54
CA ILE A 127 5.40 -5.21 -2.67
C ILE A 127 5.36 -6.50 -3.51
N ASP A 128 6.50 -7.19 -3.66
CA ASP A 128 6.58 -8.45 -4.41
C ASP A 128 5.85 -9.59 -3.68
N LYS A 129 5.99 -9.69 -2.36
CA LYS A 129 5.34 -10.72 -1.55
C LYS A 129 3.83 -10.56 -1.55
N ILE A 130 3.33 -9.33 -1.36
CA ILE A 130 1.88 -9.09 -1.41
C ILE A 130 1.32 -9.23 -2.83
N THR A 131 2.09 -8.87 -3.87
CA THR A 131 1.70 -9.11 -5.27
C THR A 131 1.57 -10.61 -5.56
N LYS A 132 2.50 -11.42 -5.05
CA LYS A 132 2.45 -12.87 -5.19
C LYS A 132 1.21 -13.44 -4.50
N TYR A 133 0.99 -13.08 -3.24
CA TYR A 133 -0.20 -13.49 -2.49
C TYR A 133 -1.50 -13.13 -3.21
N PHE A 134 -1.57 -11.90 -3.74
CA PHE A 134 -2.75 -11.45 -4.49
C PHE A 134 -3.02 -12.36 -5.69
N LYS A 135 -2.01 -12.64 -6.51
CA LYS A 135 -2.14 -13.49 -7.71
C LYS A 135 -2.55 -14.93 -7.38
N GLU A 136 -2.10 -15.45 -6.25
CA GLU A 136 -2.43 -16.82 -5.80
C GLU A 136 -3.85 -16.91 -5.22
N THR A 137 -4.37 -15.82 -4.65
CA THR A 137 -5.64 -15.79 -3.93
C THR A 137 -6.81 -15.26 -4.79
N TYR A 138 -6.54 -14.31 -5.68
CA TYR A 138 -7.52 -13.63 -6.51
C TYR A 138 -7.13 -13.70 -8.01
N PRO A 139 -7.37 -14.84 -8.67
CA PRO A 139 -7.11 -15.01 -10.10
C PRO A 139 -8.00 -14.14 -11.00
#